data_AF-A0A1A9T4T9-F1
#
_entry.id   AF-A0A1A9T4T9-F1
#
_cell.length_a   1.000
_cell.length_b   1.000
_cell.length_c   1.000
_cell.angle_alpha   90.00
_cell.angle_beta   90.00
_cell.angle_gamma   90.00
#
_symmetry.space_group_name_H-M   'P 1'
#
loop_
_entity.id
_entity.type
_entity.pdbx_description
1 polymer ?
#
loop_
_entity_poly.entity_id
_entity_poly.type
_entity_poly.pdbx_seq_one_letter_code
_entity_poly.pdbx_strand_id
1 'polypeptide(L)'
;MKNRTLGSIYGLLMMSITHASYSADRWIIASNNELVGAGKKISLETVKPSSLATWPEKLKLKLSANGLSEEIELTLAAPTQANDVRRIYEGNSKESFAGVVKAELVGETSNPLIMLAEAGGVPPQAAASALHASPVAADAPEANGDSPTIVLAKPGEEPPLSSNEPIYFLMGSNSERGTDARFQISFKYRPFDPKGSMAGYAPFLSNVYFAYTQTTIWDIGGDSSPFEDTTYRPSLFYKWDGSGQNIWPAEWRAGVEHESNGQAGLDSRSLNIAFVRPTWNIDFENGKRLSFLPKIYQYIEKDDNSDIQKYRGYADWQLRYGREDGLIVSGLYRQGTRGYSTGQVDMSYPISDRLFGRTGTFVHLQLFSGYGETLLDYNQDRDTQLRIGLSVAR
;
A
#
# COMPACT_ATOMS: atom_id res chain seq x y z
N MET A 1 -39.64 33.77 -38.41
CA MET A 1 -39.86 33.23 -37.05
C MET A 1 -38.92 32.03 -36.90
N LYS A 2 -37.98 31.90 -35.96
CA LYS A 2 -37.69 32.59 -34.71
C LYS A 2 -36.21 32.24 -34.41
N ASN A 3 -35.32 33.24 -34.41
CA ASN A 3 -33.94 33.08 -33.94
C ASN A 3 -33.97 32.80 -32.43
N ARG A 4 -33.25 31.77 -31.98
CA ARG A 4 -32.89 31.60 -30.56
C ARG A 4 -31.42 31.21 -30.47
N THR A 5 -30.60 32.23 -30.30
CA THR A 5 -29.30 32.20 -29.63
C THR A 5 -29.46 31.67 -28.20
N LEU A 6 -28.81 30.56 -27.86
CA LEU A 6 -28.46 30.24 -26.47
C LEU A 6 -26.95 30.39 -26.33
N GLY A 7 -26.54 31.38 -25.53
CA GLY A 7 -25.16 31.58 -25.14
C GLY A 7 -24.74 30.53 -24.12
N SER A 8 -23.62 29.86 -24.39
CA SER A 8 -22.89 29.07 -23.41
C SER A 8 -22.23 29.98 -22.39
N ILE A 9 -22.75 30.00 -21.16
CA ILE A 9 -22.06 30.54 -20.00
C ILE A 9 -21.19 29.40 -19.45
N TYR A 10 -19.90 29.41 -19.80
CA TYR A 10 -18.88 28.62 -19.09
C TYR A 10 -18.60 29.30 -17.75
N GLY A 11 -19.28 28.83 -16.69
CA GLY A 11 -18.92 29.16 -15.32
C GLY A 11 -17.72 28.33 -14.89
N LEU A 12 -16.52 28.92 -15.02
CA LEU A 12 -15.29 28.38 -14.45
C LEU A 12 -15.34 28.56 -12.92
N LEU A 13 -15.70 27.51 -12.18
CA LEU A 13 -15.63 27.51 -10.72
C LEU A 13 -14.16 27.31 -10.30
N MET A 14 -13.36 28.38 -10.36
CA MET A 14 -12.05 28.45 -9.69
C MET A 14 -12.31 28.53 -8.19
N MET A 15 -12.41 27.37 -7.54
CA MET A 15 -12.40 27.28 -6.08
C MET A 15 -10.93 27.44 -5.64
N SER A 16 -10.51 28.68 -5.41
CA SER A 16 -9.27 29.01 -4.75
C SER A 16 -9.37 28.58 -3.29
N ILE A 17 -9.09 27.29 -3.02
CA ILE A 17 -8.91 26.80 -1.66
C ILE A 17 -7.54 27.30 -1.20
N THR A 18 -7.51 28.49 -0.62
CA THR A 18 -6.39 28.93 0.21
C THR A 18 -6.36 28.04 1.44
N HIS A 19 -5.68 26.90 1.34
CA HIS A 19 -5.29 26.15 2.51
C HIS A 19 -4.26 27.00 3.26
N ALA A 20 -4.71 27.72 4.28
CA ALA A 20 -3.83 28.01 5.39
C ALA A 20 -3.48 26.65 6.01
N SER A 21 -2.36 26.06 5.60
CA SER A 21 -1.76 24.95 6.33
C SER A 21 -1.52 25.44 7.75
N TYR A 22 -2.42 25.10 8.67
CA TYR A 22 -2.12 25.15 10.10
C TYR A 22 -1.03 24.11 10.34
N SER A 23 0.22 24.51 10.14
CA SER A 23 1.36 23.79 10.68
C SER A 23 1.10 23.67 12.17
N ALA A 24 0.94 22.45 12.67
CA ALA A 24 0.85 22.23 14.10
C ALA A 24 2.07 22.92 14.75
N ASP A 25 1.83 23.74 15.77
CA ASP A 25 2.85 24.54 16.43
C ASP A 25 3.73 23.63 17.32
N ARG A 26 4.55 22.81 16.68
CA ARG A 26 5.40 21.79 17.30
C ARG A 26 6.78 21.77 16.68
N TRP A 27 7.75 21.34 17.48
CA TRP A 27 9.10 21.07 17.04
C TRP A 27 9.17 19.79 16.19
N ILE A 28 9.97 19.82 15.13
CA ILE A 28 10.34 18.62 14.39
C ILE A 28 11.78 18.29 14.75
N ILE A 29 12.02 17.07 15.20
CA ILE A 29 13.35 16.53 15.53
C ILE A 29 13.65 15.30 14.67
N ALA A 30 14.88 15.24 14.17
CA ALA A 30 15.45 14.09 13.45
C ALA A 30 16.88 13.86 13.96
N SER A 31 17.35 12.62 13.98
CA SER A 31 18.74 12.29 14.31
C SER A 31 19.43 11.73 13.07
N ASN A 32 20.69 12.14 12.86
CA ASN A 32 21.55 11.56 11.83
C ASN A 32 22.26 10.28 12.30
N ASN A 33 22.20 9.99 13.61
CA ASN A 33 22.73 8.77 14.21
C ASN A 33 21.57 7.95 14.80
N GLU A 34 21.44 6.71 14.33
CA GLU A 34 20.40 5.78 14.81
C GLU A 34 20.80 5.07 16.11
N LEU A 35 22.07 5.21 16.54
CA LEU A 35 22.64 4.53 17.70
C LEU A 35 22.80 5.45 18.91
N VAL A 36 22.33 4.99 20.07
CA VAL A 36 22.45 5.64 21.39
C VAL A 36 23.22 4.71 22.33
N GLY A 37 24.11 5.29 23.14
CA GLY A 37 24.85 4.54 24.16
C GLY A 37 25.57 5.47 25.12
N ALA A 38 26.03 4.95 26.26
CA ALA A 38 26.71 5.76 27.27
C ALA A 38 27.96 6.45 26.68
N GLY A 39 28.04 7.76 26.90
CA GLY A 39 29.11 8.62 26.39
C GLY A 39 29.04 8.90 24.88
N LYS A 40 28.01 8.44 24.16
CA LYS A 40 27.85 8.72 22.73
C LYS A 40 27.22 10.10 22.53
N LYS A 41 27.74 10.80 21.51
CA LYS A 41 27.23 12.09 21.07
C LYS A 41 25.92 11.90 20.30
N ILE A 42 24.89 12.61 20.73
CA ILE A 42 23.60 12.74 20.06
C ILE A 42 23.60 14.06 19.30
N SER A 43 23.26 14.02 18.02
CA SER A 43 23.14 15.19 17.16
C SER A 43 21.74 15.19 16.54
N LEU A 44 20.93 16.18 16.92
CA LEU A 44 19.57 16.34 16.44
C LEU A 44 19.46 17.51 15.47
N GLU A 45 18.96 17.23 14.28
CA GLU A 45 18.48 18.24 13.35
C GLU A 45 17.06 18.65 13.77
N THR A 46 16.88 19.94 14.01
CA THR A 46 15.64 20.48 14.59
C THR A 46 15.05 21.57 13.70
N VAL A 47 13.72 21.60 13.62
CA VAL A 47 12.95 22.68 13.01
C VAL A 47 12.04 23.27 14.08
N LYS A 48 12.21 24.56 14.37
CA LYS A 48 11.38 25.27 15.34
C LYS A 48 9.98 25.57 14.79
N PRO A 49 8.95 25.66 15.64
CA PRO A 49 7.65 26.17 15.25
C PRO A 49 7.71 27.61 14.72
N SER A 50 6.74 27.98 13.87
CA SER A 50 6.63 29.33 13.30
C SER A 50 6.29 30.40 14.36
N SER A 51 5.70 30.01 15.50
CA SER A 51 5.39 30.92 16.61
C SER A 51 6.62 31.44 17.35
N LEU A 52 7.75 30.73 17.24
CA LEU A 52 8.93 30.98 18.06
C LEU A 52 9.92 31.88 17.31
N ALA A 53 10.11 33.12 17.76
CA ALA A 53 10.88 34.12 17.01
C ALA A 53 12.40 33.84 16.98
N THR A 54 12.96 33.29 18.06
CA THR A 54 14.41 33.14 18.27
C THR A 54 14.77 31.72 18.68
N TRP A 55 15.86 31.16 18.14
CA TRP A 55 16.32 29.83 18.53
C TRP A 55 16.87 29.83 19.97
N PRO A 56 16.43 28.91 20.84
CA PRO A 56 17.00 28.77 22.18
C PRO A 56 18.42 28.21 22.11
N GLU A 57 19.33 28.66 22.98
CA GLU A 57 20.71 28.14 23.00
C GLU A 57 20.78 26.69 23.51
N LYS A 58 19.76 26.27 24.28
CA LYS A 58 19.70 24.97 24.93
C LYS A 58 18.31 24.35 24.78
N LEU A 59 18.28 23.05 24.55
CA LEU A 59 17.08 22.22 24.57
C LEU A 59 17.28 21.05 25.54
N LYS A 60 16.20 20.47 26.06
CA LYS A 60 16.25 19.26 26.88
C LYS A 60 15.62 18.11 26.12
N LEU A 61 16.30 16.98 26.09
CA LEU A 61 15.86 15.75 25.44
C LEU A 61 15.66 14.67 26.50
N LYS A 62 14.48 14.08 26.55
CA LYS A 62 14.21 12.90 27.37
C LYS A 62 14.38 11.66 26.52
N LEU A 63 15.28 10.78 26.92
CA LEU A 63 15.43 9.42 26.42
C LEU A 63 14.72 8.46 27.37
N SER A 64 14.03 7.47 26.83
CA SER A 64 13.36 6.43 27.62
C SER A 64 13.37 5.07 26.94
N ALA A 65 13.71 4.02 27.68
CA ALA A 65 13.65 2.63 27.24
C ALA A 65 13.49 1.69 28.45
N ASN A 66 12.66 0.65 28.34
CA ASN A 66 12.49 -0.40 29.38
C ASN A 66 12.33 0.11 30.82
N GLY A 67 11.59 1.22 31.00
CA GLY A 67 11.37 1.84 32.32
C GLY A 67 12.51 2.74 32.84
N LEU A 68 13.67 2.77 32.16
CA LEU A 68 14.75 3.73 32.39
C LEU A 68 14.48 5.02 31.62
N SER A 69 14.80 6.16 32.22
CA SER A 69 14.69 7.46 31.57
C SER A 69 15.86 8.36 31.94
N GLU A 70 16.41 9.06 30.94
CA GLU A 70 17.46 10.06 31.09
C GLU A 70 17.00 11.38 30.49
N GLU A 71 17.33 12.51 31.13
CA GLU A 71 17.22 13.84 30.51
C GLU A 71 18.61 14.38 30.17
N ILE A 72 18.80 14.75 28.90
CA ILE A 72 20.04 15.27 28.35
C ILE A 72 19.83 16.73 27.95
N GLU A 73 20.79 17.58 28.30
CA GLU A 73 20.85 18.95 27.78
C GLU A 73 21.56 18.95 26.43
N LEU A 74 20.90 19.49 25.41
CA LEU A 74 21.43 19.70 24.09
C LEU A 74 21.80 21.17 23.91
N THR A 75 22.98 21.45 23.39
CA THR A 75 23.44 22.79 23.06
C THR A 75 23.36 23.04 21.56
N LEU A 76 22.92 24.24 21.18
CA LEU A 76 22.87 24.69 19.79
C LEU A 76 24.28 24.70 19.18
N ALA A 77 24.49 23.94 18.12
CA ALA A 77 25.72 23.99 17.33
C ALA A 77 25.74 25.24 16.44
N ALA A 78 26.95 25.71 16.10
CA ALA A 78 27.12 26.91 15.28
C ALA A 78 26.39 26.77 13.93
N PRO A 79 25.60 27.77 13.52
CA PRO A 79 24.81 27.70 12.29
C PRO A 79 25.72 27.62 11.06
N THR A 80 25.45 26.69 10.15
CA THR A 80 26.17 26.57 8.88
C THR A 80 25.80 27.71 7.90
N GLN A 81 24.57 28.24 7.99
CA GLN A 81 24.08 29.40 7.23
C GLN A 81 23.06 30.25 8.03
N ALA A 82 23.06 31.57 7.83
CA ALA A 82 22.26 32.53 8.61
C ALA A 82 20.74 32.32 8.49
N ASN A 83 20.24 31.96 7.29
CA ASN A 83 18.82 31.81 6.98
C ASN A 83 18.30 30.35 7.03
N ASP A 84 19.06 29.44 7.64
CA ASP A 84 18.62 28.05 7.73
C ASP A 84 17.42 27.93 8.68
N VAL A 85 16.35 27.29 8.19
CA VAL A 85 15.16 26.92 8.96
C VAL A 85 15.42 25.71 9.86
N ARG A 86 16.61 25.11 9.74
CA ARG A 86 17.06 23.97 10.52
C ARG A 86 18.26 24.34 11.39
N ARG A 87 18.32 23.77 12.59
CA ARG A 87 19.46 23.90 13.50
C ARG A 87 19.83 22.58 14.12
N ILE A 88 21.13 22.38 14.33
CA ILE A 88 21.66 21.18 14.97
C ILE A 88 21.82 21.46 16.46
N TYR A 89 21.30 20.56 17.29
CA TYR A 89 21.51 20.53 18.73
C TYR A 89 22.28 19.27 19.11
N GLU A 90 23.30 19.42 19.95
CA GLU A 90 24.20 18.33 20.30
C GLU A 90 24.29 18.13 21.81
N GLY A 91 24.35 16.87 22.24
CA GLY A 91 24.54 16.50 23.64
C GLY A 91 25.14 15.11 23.77
N ASN A 92 25.37 14.64 25.00
CA ASN A 92 25.93 13.32 25.26
C ASN A 92 24.98 12.54 26.18
N SER A 93 24.68 11.29 25.81
CA SER A 93 23.97 10.37 26.70
C SER A 93 24.90 9.88 27.80
N LYS A 94 24.40 9.77 29.02
CA LYS A 94 25.13 9.24 30.17
C LYS A 94 24.76 7.80 30.45
N GLU A 95 23.52 7.42 30.15
CA GLU A 95 23.02 6.07 30.42
C GLU A 95 23.28 5.10 29.26
N SER A 96 23.49 3.83 29.60
CA SER A 96 23.53 2.72 28.64
C SER A 96 22.12 2.14 28.51
N PHE A 97 21.44 2.49 27.43
CA PHE A 97 20.17 1.85 27.08
C PHE A 97 20.41 0.52 26.35
N ALA A 98 19.40 -0.35 26.32
CA ALA A 98 19.40 -1.57 25.51
C ALA A 98 18.10 -1.65 24.71
N GLY A 99 18.21 -1.90 23.40
CA GLY A 99 17.06 -2.02 22.51
C GLY A 99 16.51 -0.67 22.02
N VAL A 100 15.19 -0.53 21.96
CA VAL A 100 14.52 0.64 21.38
C VAL A 100 14.42 1.79 22.39
N VAL A 101 14.97 2.95 22.02
CA VAL A 101 14.97 4.18 22.82
C VAL A 101 14.04 5.21 22.21
N LYS A 102 13.08 5.70 22.98
CA LYS A 102 12.19 6.81 22.60
C LYS A 102 12.78 8.14 23.07
N ALA A 103 12.80 9.13 22.18
CA ALA A 103 13.33 10.46 22.44
C ALA A 103 12.30 11.57 22.15
N GLU A 104 12.12 12.48 23.10
CA GLU A 104 11.17 13.59 23.04
C GLU A 104 11.76 14.85 23.69
N LEU A 105 11.42 16.04 23.19
CA LEU A 105 11.83 17.28 23.85
C LEU A 105 11.06 17.47 25.17
N VAL A 106 11.74 17.93 26.22
CA VAL A 106 11.14 18.20 27.52
C VAL A 106 10.64 19.63 27.56
N GLY A 107 9.37 19.81 27.94
CA GLY A 107 8.74 21.13 28.05
C GLY A 107 8.28 21.74 26.72
N GLU A 108 8.58 21.07 25.60
CA GLU A 108 8.22 21.49 24.25
C GLU A 108 7.41 20.37 23.57
N THR A 109 6.44 20.72 22.73
CA THR A 109 5.72 19.70 21.94
C THR A 109 6.58 19.32 20.73
N SER A 110 7.04 18.08 20.63
CA SER A 110 7.79 17.55 19.48
C SER A 110 7.19 16.28 18.90
N ASN A 111 7.61 15.87 17.69
CA ASN A 111 7.39 14.48 17.26
C ASN A 111 8.19 13.51 18.14
N PRO A 112 7.70 12.28 18.36
CA PRO A 112 8.51 11.22 18.95
C PRO A 112 9.59 10.78 17.94
N LEU A 113 10.81 10.58 18.43
CA LEU A 113 11.92 10.01 17.69
C LEU A 113 12.27 8.64 18.30
N ILE A 114 12.53 7.64 17.44
CA ILE A 114 12.93 6.31 17.86
C ILE A 114 14.40 6.08 17.47
N MET A 115 15.19 5.60 18.42
CA MET A 115 16.61 5.28 18.25
C MET A 115 16.89 3.87 18.78
N LEU A 116 18.02 3.28 18.40
CA LEU A 116 18.48 1.96 18.82
C LEU A 116 19.67 2.10 19.77
N ALA A 117 19.75 1.27 20.81
CA ALA A 117 20.89 1.24 21.70
C ALA A 117 21.63 -0.08 21.66
N GLU A 118 22.95 0.00 21.48
CA GLU A 118 23.85 -1.16 21.50
C GLU A 118 24.12 -1.60 22.94
N ALA A 119 23.68 -2.81 23.29
CA ALA A 119 24.12 -3.45 24.51
C ALA A 119 25.59 -3.87 24.37
N GLY A 120 26.50 -3.12 24.99
CA GLY A 120 27.85 -3.56 25.34
C GLY A 120 28.72 -4.18 24.21
N GLY A 121 29.43 -3.35 23.45
CA GLY A 121 30.83 -3.60 23.08
C GLY A 121 31.19 -4.83 22.24
N VAL A 122 30.48 -5.14 21.15
CA VAL A 122 30.96 -6.08 20.11
C VAL A 122 31.00 -5.39 18.74
N PRO A 123 32.12 -5.41 17.99
CA PRO A 123 32.21 -4.77 16.67
C PRO A 123 31.28 -5.42 15.61
N PRO A 124 30.92 -4.69 14.53
CA PRO A 124 29.81 -5.05 13.63
C PRO A 124 30.01 -6.29 12.76
N GLN A 125 31.16 -6.96 12.85
CA GLN A 125 31.51 -8.08 11.96
C GLN A 125 31.39 -9.47 12.59
N ALA A 126 31.06 -9.58 13.88
CA ALA A 126 30.84 -10.88 14.53
C ALA A 126 29.37 -11.29 14.66
N ALA A 127 28.41 -10.38 14.46
CA ALA A 127 26.97 -10.69 14.56
C ALA A 127 26.39 -11.35 13.30
N ALA A 128 27.08 -11.28 12.16
CA ALA A 128 26.59 -11.88 10.90
C ALA A 128 26.89 -13.38 10.76
N SER A 129 27.80 -13.94 11.57
CA SER A 129 28.23 -15.34 11.46
C SER A 129 27.73 -16.27 12.57
N ALA A 130 26.91 -15.78 13.51
CA ALA A 130 26.34 -16.59 14.59
C ALA A 130 24.90 -17.08 14.31
N LEU A 131 24.29 -16.70 13.18
CA LEU A 131 22.96 -17.16 12.75
C LEU A 131 22.95 -18.57 12.10
N HIS A 132 24.08 -19.29 12.13
CA HIS A 132 24.24 -20.64 11.57
C HIS A 132 24.86 -21.64 12.56
N ALA A 133 24.33 -21.71 13.78
CA ALA A 133 24.54 -22.88 14.62
C ALA A 133 23.24 -23.26 15.34
N SER A 134 22.79 -24.49 15.09
CA SER A 134 21.66 -25.14 15.75
C SER A 134 21.75 -25.09 17.28
N PRO A 135 20.62 -25.10 17.99
CA PRO A 135 20.62 -24.95 19.44
C PRO A 135 21.01 -26.27 20.12
N VAL A 136 21.90 -26.19 21.11
CA VAL A 136 22.02 -27.19 22.18
C VAL A 136 21.38 -26.61 23.43
N ALA A 137 20.50 -27.41 24.02
CA ALA A 137 19.65 -27.08 25.15
C ALA A 137 20.42 -26.79 26.45
N ALA A 138 19.94 -25.80 27.21
CA ALA A 138 20.00 -25.78 28.68
C ALA A 138 18.99 -24.76 29.24
N ASP A 139 17.91 -25.31 29.81
CA ASP A 139 17.06 -24.91 30.93
C ASP A 139 16.68 -23.43 31.27
N ALA A 140 15.37 -23.27 31.52
CA ALA A 140 14.60 -22.18 32.17
C ALA A 140 14.16 -20.93 31.36
N PRO A 141 13.04 -20.28 31.75
CA PRO A 141 11.66 -20.76 31.82
C PRO A 141 10.75 -20.05 30.78
N GLU A 142 9.60 -20.67 30.48
CA GLU A 142 8.60 -20.23 29.51
C GLU A 142 8.08 -18.79 29.74
N ALA A 143 8.17 -17.94 28.71
CA ALA A 143 7.23 -16.83 28.50
C ALA A 143 7.22 -16.38 27.02
N ASN A 144 6.19 -16.87 26.30
CA ASN A 144 5.56 -16.35 25.09
C ASN A 144 6.45 -15.97 23.89
N GLY A 145 6.52 -16.90 22.95
CA GLY A 145 6.88 -16.63 21.57
C GLY A 145 5.85 -15.73 20.90
N ASP A 146 6.29 -14.55 20.48
CA ASP A 146 5.58 -13.78 19.48
C ASP A 146 6.23 -14.15 18.14
N SER A 147 5.55 -15.00 17.37
CA SER A 147 5.83 -15.15 15.94
C SER A 147 5.72 -13.77 15.28
N PRO A 148 6.40 -13.50 14.15
CA PRO A 148 6.23 -12.23 13.44
C PRO A 148 4.76 -12.02 13.10
N THR A 149 4.09 -11.18 13.88
CA THR A 149 2.68 -10.87 13.75
C THR A 149 2.50 -10.11 12.45
N ILE A 150 1.87 -10.74 11.46
CA ILE A 150 1.46 -10.08 10.22
C ILE A 150 0.30 -9.15 10.58
N VAL A 151 0.62 -7.87 10.80
CA VAL A 151 -0.37 -6.83 11.09
C VAL A 151 -1.21 -6.59 9.83
N LEU A 152 -2.45 -7.08 9.82
CA LEU A 152 -3.48 -6.52 8.93
C LEU A 152 -3.80 -5.13 9.46
N ALA A 153 -3.57 -4.10 8.64
CA ALA A 153 -4.01 -2.75 8.97
C ALA A 153 -5.52 -2.76 9.24
N LYS A 154 -5.92 -2.45 10.46
CA LYS A 154 -7.34 -2.23 10.79
C LYS A 154 -7.88 -1.04 9.97
N PRO A 155 -9.20 -0.89 9.79
CA PRO A 155 -9.78 0.24 9.04
C PRO A 155 -9.33 1.65 9.47
N GLY A 156 -8.75 1.81 10.67
CA GLY A 156 -8.15 3.07 11.17
C GLY A 156 -6.61 3.18 11.08
N GLU A 157 -5.91 2.15 10.61
CA GLU A 157 -4.44 2.13 10.40
C GLU A 157 -4.07 2.30 8.93
N GLU A 158 -5.01 2.04 8.02
CA GLU A 158 -4.84 2.25 6.59
C GLU A 158 -5.04 3.74 6.22
N PRO A 159 -4.10 4.35 5.47
CA PRO A 159 -4.28 5.70 4.95
C PRO A 159 -5.58 5.84 4.14
N PRO A 160 -6.22 7.03 4.12
CA PRO A 160 -7.47 7.22 3.39
C PRO A 160 -7.37 6.86 1.90
N LEU A 161 -6.21 7.05 1.28
CA LEU A 161 -5.89 6.59 -0.06
C LEU A 161 -4.85 5.46 0.04
N SER A 162 -5.18 4.29 -0.48
CA SER A 162 -4.28 3.14 -0.49
C SER A 162 -4.50 2.26 -1.71
N SER A 163 -3.65 1.24 -1.91
CA SER A 163 -3.79 0.30 -3.02
C SER A 163 -5.05 -0.57 -2.88
N ASN A 164 -5.76 -0.82 -3.97
CA ASN A 164 -6.91 -1.73 -4.01
C ASN A 164 -6.57 -3.09 -4.64
N GLU A 165 -5.79 -3.07 -5.71
CA GLU A 165 -5.24 -4.23 -6.43
C GLU A 165 -3.77 -3.92 -6.81
N PRO A 166 -2.98 -4.90 -7.27
CA PRO A 166 -1.59 -4.65 -7.66
C PRO A 166 -1.45 -3.52 -8.68
N ILE A 167 -0.38 -2.74 -8.54
CA ILE A 167 0.00 -1.66 -9.46
C ILE A 167 1.31 -2.09 -10.12
N TYR A 168 1.28 -2.27 -11.43
CA TYR A 168 2.38 -2.86 -12.18
C TYR A 168 2.50 -2.31 -13.59
N PHE A 169 3.69 -2.50 -14.17
CA PHE A 169 3.96 -2.38 -15.59
C PHE A 169 4.77 -3.60 -16.02
N LEU A 170 4.21 -4.41 -16.92
CA LEU A 170 4.77 -5.67 -17.39
C LEU A 170 4.88 -5.63 -18.91
N MET A 171 5.91 -6.27 -19.45
CA MET A 171 6.12 -6.43 -20.89
C MET A 171 6.25 -7.91 -21.22
N GLY A 172 5.73 -8.31 -22.37
CA GLY A 172 5.85 -9.67 -22.86
C GLY A 172 5.98 -9.71 -24.36
N SER A 173 6.23 -10.91 -24.87
CA SER A 173 6.13 -11.18 -26.29
C SER A 173 5.55 -12.57 -26.50
N ASN A 174 4.62 -12.69 -27.43
CA ASN A 174 4.02 -13.96 -27.80
C ASN A 174 3.77 -14.02 -29.33
N SER A 175 3.47 -15.21 -29.83
CA SER A 175 3.25 -15.43 -31.27
C SER A 175 1.94 -14.85 -31.81
N GLU A 176 0.94 -14.60 -30.96
CA GLU A 176 -0.37 -14.08 -31.38
C GLU A 176 -0.38 -12.55 -31.53
N ARG A 177 0.18 -11.82 -30.55
CA ARG A 177 0.16 -10.35 -30.43
C ARG A 177 1.50 -9.68 -30.66
N GLY A 178 2.58 -10.43 -30.83
CA GLY A 178 3.92 -9.85 -30.89
C GLY A 178 4.32 -9.29 -29.52
N THR A 179 4.93 -8.11 -29.50
CA THR A 179 5.44 -7.49 -28.27
C THR A 179 4.41 -6.55 -27.66
N ASP A 180 3.94 -6.86 -26.47
CA ASP A 180 2.95 -6.07 -25.75
C ASP A 180 3.44 -5.63 -24.37
N ALA A 181 2.74 -4.66 -23.80
CA ALA A 181 2.82 -4.34 -22.38
C ALA A 181 1.43 -4.35 -21.75
N ARG A 182 1.38 -4.81 -20.50
CA ARG A 182 0.21 -4.72 -19.64
C ARG A 182 0.57 -3.91 -18.42
N PHE A 183 -0.22 -2.88 -18.13
CA PHE A 183 -0.06 -2.12 -16.89
C PHE A 183 -1.40 -1.92 -16.20
N GLN A 184 -1.31 -1.75 -14.89
CA GLN A 184 -2.47 -1.58 -14.02
C GLN A 184 -2.20 -0.49 -12.99
N ILE A 185 -3.18 0.38 -12.81
CA ILE A 185 -3.23 1.37 -11.73
C ILE A 185 -4.48 1.06 -10.91
N SER A 186 -4.34 0.96 -9.59
CA SER A 186 -5.46 0.63 -8.72
C SER A 186 -5.34 1.27 -7.34
N PHE A 187 -6.38 1.98 -6.93
CA PHE A 187 -6.45 2.58 -5.60
C PHE A 187 -7.85 2.46 -5.03
N LYS A 188 -7.94 2.54 -3.70
CA LYS A 188 -9.18 2.75 -2.95
C LYS A 188 -9.04 3.99 -2.07
N TYR A 189 -10.15 4.69 -1.94
CA TYR A 189 -10.32 5.87 -1.15
C TYR A 189 -11.43 5.66 -0.12
N ARG A 190 -11.13 5.93 1.15
CA ARG A 190 -12.08 5.95 2.26
C ARG A 190 -12.53 7.40 2.52
N PRO A 191 -13.69 7.84 1.99
CA PRO A 191 -14.16 9.22 2.10
C PRO A 191 -14.46 9.68 3.53
N PHE A 192 -14.81 8.74 4.44
CA PHE A 192 -15.20 9.07 5.80
C PHE A 192 -14.17 8.54 6.81
N ASP A 193 -13.63 9.43 7.63
CA ASP A 193 -12.74 9.06 8.72
C ASP A 193 -13.53 8.40 9.87
N PRO A 194 -13.19 7.16 10.30
CA PRO A 194 -13.73 6.55 11.52
C PRO A 194 -13.66 7.44 12.76
N LYS A 195 -12.71 8.38 12.82
CA LYS A 195 -12.54 9.32 13.94
C LYS A 195 -13.18 10.69 13.70
N GLY A 196 -13.78 10.91 12.52
CA GLY A 196 -14.39 12.18 12.15
C GLY A 196 -15.79 12.38 12.75
N SER A 197 -16.27 13.63 12.76
CA SER A 197 -17.60 13.99 13.25
C SER A 197 -18.74 13.24 12.54
N MET A 198 -18.55 12.92 11.26
CA MET A 198 -19.51 12.16 10.47
C MET A 198 -19.65 10.70 10.95
N ALA A 199 -18.58 10.09 11.44
CA ALA A 199 -18.63 8.73 11.99
C ALA A 199 -19.39 8.69 13.34
N GLY A 200 -19.44 9.79 14.09
CA GLY A 200 -20.27 9.89 15.29
C GLY A 200 -21.77 9.94 14.98
N TYR A 201 -22.17 10.54 13.86
CA TYR A 201 -23.57 10.63 13.42
C TYR A 201 -24.02 9.39 12.63
N ALA A 202 -23.16 8.89 11.75
CA ALA A 202 -23.43 7.75 10.88
C ALA A 202 -22.20 6.82 10.81
N PRO A 203 -21.98 5.97 11.83
CA PRO A 203 -20.79 5.12 11.93
C PRO A 203 -20.60 4.18 10.73
N PHE A 204 -21.68 3.74 10.07
CA PHE A 204 -21.59 2.89 8.89
C PHE A 204 -20.85 3.57 7.73
N LEU A 205 -20.87 4.90 7.62
CA LEU A 205 -20.21 5.59 6.52
C LEU A 205 -18.68 5.40 6.52
N SER A 206 -18.06 5.13 7.67
CA SER A 206 -16.60 4.91 7.75
C SER A 206 -16.13 3.67 7.01
N ASN A 207 -17.05 2.78 6.65
CA ASN A 207 -16.80 1.51 5.97
C ASN A 207 -17.13 1.57 4.48
N VAL A 208 -17.54 2.74 3.96
CA VAL A 208 -17.74 2.97 2.53
C VAL A 208 -16.40 3.31 1.89
N TYR A 209 -16.12 2.66 0.75
CA TYR A 209 -14.93 2.87 -0.05
C TYR A 209 -15.32 3.10 -1.51
N PHE A 210 -14.68 4.08 -2.12
CA PHE A 210 -14.59 4.19 -3.56
C PHE A 210 -13.28 3.52 -4.00
N ALA A 211 -13.28 2.73 -5.06
CA ALA A 211 -12.04 2.28 -5.68
C ALA A 211 -12.08 2.47 -7.18
N TYR A 212 -10.89 2.55 -7.76
CA TYR A 212 -10.69 2.69 -9.18
C TYR A 212 -9.54 1.78 -9.59
N THR A 213 -9.82 0.86 -10.49
CA THR A 213 -8.79 0.08 -11.18
C THR A 213 -8.84 0.41 -12.67
N GLN A 214 -7.70 0.63 -13.29
CA GLN A 214 -7.55 0.76 -14.73
C GLN A 214 -6.51 -0.24 -15.19
N THR A 215 -6.83 -1.02 -16.22
CA THR A 215 -5.92 -1.98 -16.85
C THR A 215 -5.80 -1.65 -18.32
N THR A 216 -4.59 -1.63 -18.85
CA THR A 216 -4.33 -1.31 -20.26
C THR A 216 -3.42 -2.37 -20.88
N ILE A 217 -3.78 -2.80 -22.09
CA ILE A 217 -2.91 -3.53 -23.00
C ILE A 217 -2.39 -2.56 -24.05
N TRP A 218 -1.08 -2.50 -24.19
CA TRP A 218 -0.36 -1.65 -25.11
C TRP A 218 0.38 -2.53 -26.12
N ASP A 219 -0.03 -2.48 -27.38
CA ASP A 219 0.71 -3.11 -28.47
C ASP A 219 1.94 -2.24 -28.79
N ILE A 220 3.06 -2.54 -28.15
CA ILE A 220 4.31 -1.77 -28.34
C ILE A 220 4.98 -2.15 -29.66
N GLY A 221 4.82 -3.40 -30.10
CA GLY A 221 5.39 -3.93 -31.34
C GLY A 221 4.62 -3.52 -32.60
N GLY A 222 3.37 -3.10 -32.46
CA GLY A 222 2.50 -2.67 -33.55
C GLY A 222 2.90 -1.35 -34.21
N ASP A 223 2.33 -1.10 -35.40
CA ASP A 223 2.57 0.14 -36.14
C ASP A 223 2.05 1.35 -35.36
N SER A 224 2.93 2.32 -35.11
CA SER A 224 2.70 3.48 -34.23
C SER A 224 2.40 3.13 -32.74
N SER A 225 2.64 1.89 -32.34
CA SER A 225 2.52 1.39 -30.96
C SER A 225 1.20 1.80 -30.25
N PRO A 226 0.02 1.41 -30.75
CA PRO A 226 -1.26 1.86 -30.20
C PRO A 226 -1.64 1.12 -28.92
N PHE A 227 -2.45 1.75 -28.07
CA PHE A 227 -3.15 1.01 -27.02
C PHE A 227 -4.22 0.12 -27.67
N GLU A 228 -4.17 -1.19 -27.37
CA GLU A 228 -5.11 -2.17 -27.90
C GLU A 228 -6.45 -2.10 -27.14
N ASP A 229 -6.38 -2.07 -25.81
CA ASP A 229 -7.56 -1.90 -24.96
C ASP A 229 -7.19 -1.22 -23.65
N THR A 230 -8.10 -0.38 -23.14
CA THR A 230 -8.01 0.19 -21.80
C THR A 230 -9.33 0.00 -21.10
N THR A 231 -9.34 -0.78 -20.03
CA THR A 231 -10.52 -1.03 -19.21
C THR A 231 -10.50 -0.17 -17.95
N TYR A 232 -11.57 0.59 -17.74
CA TYR A 232 -11.84 1.44 -16.58
C TYR A 232 -12.82 0.74 -15.65
N ARG A 233 -12.43 0.54 -14.38
CA ARG A 233 -13.21 -0.23 -13.40
C ARG A 233 -13.39 0.48 -12.06
N PRO A 234 -14.25 1.52 -12.00
CA PRO A 234 -14.64 2.13 -10.73
C PRO A 234 -15.58 1.22 -9.94
N SER A 235 -15.45 1.22 -8.61
CA SER A 235 -16.34 0.52 -7.70
C SER A 235 -16.68 1.35 -6.47
N LEU A 236 -17.87 1.12 -5.93
CA LEU A 236 -18.31 1.64 -4.64
C LEU A 236 -18.73 0.44 -3.79
N PHE A 237 -18.06 0.25 -2.66
CA PHE A 237 -18.31 -0.91 -1.81
C PHE A 237 -18.25 -0.57 -0.33
N TYR A 238 -18.94 -1.39 0.45
CA TYR A 238 -18.87 -1.44 1.89
C TYR A 238 -17.89 -2.53 2.30
N LYS A 239 -16.94 -2.23 3.19
CA LYS A 239 -15.97 -3.17 3.76
C LYS A 239 -16.18 -3.31 5.25
N TRP A 240 -16.22 -4.54 5.75
CA TRP A 240 -16.31 -4.80 7.19
C TRP A 240 -15.53 -6.04 7.58
N ASP A 241 -15.09 -6.07 8.83
CA ASP A 241 -14.34 -7.19 9.38
C ASP A 241 -15.31 -8.33 9.74
N GLY A 242 -14.92 -9.55 9.41
CA GLY A 242 -15.58 -10.77 9.87
C GLY A 242 -14.87 -11.32 11.10
N SER A 243 -15.40 -12.41 11.68
CA SER A 243 -14.78 -13.01 12.85
C SER A 243 -13.44 -13.69 12.55
N GLY A 244 -13.22 -14.12 11.30
CA GLY A 244 -12.03 -14.87 10.89
C GLY A 244 -11.84 -16.22 11.59
N GLN A 245 -12.83 -16.68 12.35
CA GLN A 245 -12.76 -17.92 13.14
C GLN A 245 -13.40 -19.09 12.38
N ASN A 246 -12.76 -20.27 12.43
CA ASN A 246 -13.23 -21.49 11.79
C ASN A 246 -13.47 -21.29 10.28
N ILE A 247 -14.72 -21.47 9.83
CA ILE A 247 -15.14 -21.32 8.44
C ILE A 247 -15.57 -19.89 8.08
N TRP A 248 -15.58 -18.96 9.03
CA TRP A 248 -16.07 -17.60 8.80
C TRP A 248 -14.99 -16.70 8.20
N PRO A 249 -15.33 -15.86 7.21
CA PRO A 249 -14.37 -14.92 6.63
C PRO A 249 -13.80 -13.94 7.66
N ALA A 250 -12.57 -13.49 7.41
CA ALA A 250 -11.88 -12.45 8.16
C ALA A 250 -12.24 -11.04 7.68
N GLU A 251 -12.52 -10.87 6.39
CA GLU A 251 -12.97 -9.59 5.79
C GLU A 251 -14.12 -9.87 4.83
N TRP A 252 -15.02 -8.91 4.71
CA TRP A 252 -16.06 -8.88 3.70
C TRP A 252 -16.02 -7.57 2.92
N ARG A 253 -16.27 -7.67 1.62
CA ARG A 253 -16.64 -6.51 0.78
C ARG A 253 -17.94 -6.80 0.04
N ALA A 254 -18.81 -5.81 -0.06
CA ALA A 254 -20.00 -5.90 -0.91
C ALA A 254 -20.26 -4.55 -1.56
N GLY A 255 -20.61 -4.53 -2.83
CA GLY A 255 -20.77 -3.28 -3.55
C GLY A 255 -21.17 -3.44 -5.00
N VAL A 256 -21.04 -2.33 -5.72
CA VAL A 256 -21.27 -2.26 -7.16
C VAL A 256 -19.97 -1.85 -7.86
N GLU A 257 -19.80 -2.36 -9.06
CA GLU A 257 -18.64 -2.06 -9.90
C GLU A 257 -19.10 -1.90 -11.35
N HIS A 258 -18.64 -0.82 -11.96
CA HIS A 258 -18.77 -0.58 -13.39
C HIS A 258 -17.45 -0.97 -14.04
N GLU A 259 -17.51 -1.59 -15.22
CA GLU A 259 -16.34 -1.91 -16.03
C GLU A 259 -16.65 -1.56 -17.48
N SER A 260 -15.86 -0.69 -18.10
CA SER A 260 -16.00 -0.35 -19.52
C SER A 260 -14.65 -0.07 -20.17
N ASN A 261 -14.57 -0.22 -21.48
CA ASN A 261 -13.34 0.08 -22.24
C ASN A 261 -13.25 1.52 -22.77
N GLY A 262 -14.28 2.34 -22.51
CA GLY A 262 -14.34 3.73 -22.98
C GLY A 262 -14.43 3.91 -24.49
N GLN A 263 -14.65 2.83 -25.25
CA GLN A 263 -14.81 2.88 -26.71
C GLN A 263 -16.28 3.09 -27.10
N ALA A 264 -16.51 3.46 -28.37
CA ALA A 264 -17.84 3.72 -28.93
C ALA A 264 -18.15 2.76 -30.09
N GLY A 265 -19.43 2.66 -30.45
CA GLY A 265 -19.85 1.85 -31.59
C GLY A 265 -19.66 0.35 -31.35
N LEU A 266 -19.18 -0.36 -32.38
CA LEU A 266 -19.07 -1.84 -32.34
C LEU A 266 -17.99 -2.34 -31.38
N ASP A 267 -17.01 -1.51 -31.04
CA ASP A 267 -15.92 -1.85 -30.12
C ASP A 267 -16.25 -1.46 -28.68
N SER A 268 -17.41 -0.82 -28.44
CA SER A 268 -17.87 -0.48 -27.10
C SER A 268 -18.14 -1.76 -26.30
N ARG A 269 -17.59 -1.82 -25.10
CA ARG A 269 -17.87 -2.88 -24.13
C ARG A 269 -18.08 -2.27 -22.77
N SER A 270 -19.11 -2.74 -22.08
CA SER A 270 -19.44 -2.30 -20.74
C SER A 270 -20.26 -3.32 -19.98
N LEU A 271 -20.14 -3.27 -18.66
CA LEU A 271 -20.97 -4.01 -17.74
C LEU A 271 -21.04 -3.31 -16.38
N ASN A 272 -22.10 -3.60 -15.66
CA ASN A 272 -22.25 -3.28 -14.25
C ASN A 272 -22.50 -4.59 -13.49
N ILE A 273 -21.80 -4.76 -12.37
CA ILE A 273 -21.99 -5.89 -11.47
C ILE A 273 -22.34 -5.40 -10.05
N ALA A 274 -23.15 -6.19 -9.36
CA ALA A 274 -23.22 -6.18 -7.91
C ALA A 274 -22.43 -7.38 -7.39
N PHE A 275 -21.58 -7.20 -6.37
CA PHE A 275 -20.67 -8.24 -5.90
C PHE A 275 -20.65 -8.37 -4.38
N VAL A 276 -20.25 -9.56 -3.93
CA VAL A 276 -19.83 -9.87 -2.56
C VAL A 276 -18.49 -10.61 -2.63
N ARG A 277 -17.55 -10.23 -1.78
CA ARG A 277 -16.21 -10.79 -1.71
C ARG A 277 -15.80 -11.06 -0.25
N PRO A 278 -16.10 -12.25 0.28
CA PRO A 278 -15.48 -12.70 1.52
C PRO A 278 -13.98 -12.94 1.33
N THR A 279 -13.23 -12.87 2.42
CA THR A 279 -11.79 -13.15 2.44
C THR A 279 -11.46 -14.01 3.66
N TRP A 280 -10.86 -15.17 3.43
CA TRP A 280 -10.28 -16.01 4.47
C TRP A 280 -8.77 -15.85 4.46
N ASN A 281 -8.16 -15.84 5.65
CA ASN A 281 -6.71 -15.80 5.82
C ASN A 281 -6.30 -16.97 6.72
N ILE A 282 -5.28 -17.70 6.30
CA ILE A 282 -4.63 -18.76 7.06
C ILE A 282 -3.17 -18.37 7.22
N ASP A 283 -2.77 -18.13 8.46
CA ASP A 283 -1.40 -17.79 8.83
C ASP A 283 -0.61 -19.04 9.20
N PHE A 284 0.59 -19.15 8.65
CA PHE A 284 1.52 -20.24 8.94
C PHE A 284 2.65 -19.74 9.83
N GLU A 285 3.19 -20.62 10.67
CA GLU A 285 4.27 -20.33 11.62
C GLU A 285 5.54 -19.75 10.96
N ASN A 286 5.77 -20.06 9.68
CA ASN A 286 6.91 -19.55 8.90
C ASN A 286 6.71 -18.11 8.37
N GLY A 287 5.66 -17.42 8.83
CA GLY A 287 5.30 -16.05 8.44
C GLY A 287 4.61 -15.95 7.07
N LYS A 288 4.29 -17.09 6.42
CA LYS A 288 3.50 -17.09 5.19
C LYS A 288 2.02 -16.94 5.54
N ARG A 289 1.28 -16.32 4.63
CA ARG A 289 -0.19 -16.25 4.66
C ARG A 289 -0.76 -16.82 3.38
N LEU A 290 -1.77 -17.67 3.50
CA LEU A 290 -2.67 -18.03 2.41
C LEU A 290 -3.97 -17.25 2.57
N SER A 291 -4.36 -16.52 1.54
CA SER A 291 -5.62 -15.80 1.47
C SER A 291 -6.47 -16.34 0.33
N PHE A 292 -7.75 -16.60 0.61
CA PHE A 292 -8.75 -17.00 -0.38
C PHE A 292 -9.85 -15.95 -0.43
N LEU A 293 -10.07 -15.34 -1.61
CA LEU A 293 -10.86 -14.12 -1.76
C LEU A 293 -11.85 -14.21 -2.93
N PRO A 294 -12.76 -15.19 -2.97
CA PRO A 294 -13.68 -15.33 -4.09
C PRO A 294 -14.57 -14.09 -4.21
N LYS A 295 -14.63 -13.47 -5.39
CA LYS A 295 -15.55 -12.37 -5.70
C LYS A 295 -16.71 -12.96 -6.47
N ILE A 296 -17.87 -13.05 -5.83
CA ILE A 296 -19.11 -13.58 -6.40
C ILE A 296 -19.95 -12.39 -6.83
N TYR A 297 -20.52 -12.43 -8.03
CA TYR A 297 -21.22 -11.28 -8.59
C TYR A 297 -22.39 -11.65 -9.49
N GLN A 298 -23.29 -10.68 -9.64
CA GLN A 298 -24.40 -10.71 -10.57
C GLN A 298 -24.25 -9.54 -11.54
N TYR A 299 -24.43 -9.80 -12.84
CA TYR A 299 -24.53 -8.75 -13.85
C TYR A 299 -25.87 -8.03 -13.68
N ILE A 300 -25.82 -6.73 -13.45
CA ILE A 300 -26.99 -5.83 -13.41
C ILE A 300 -27.16 -5.08 -14.73
N GLU A 301 -26.09 -4.92 -15.51
CA GLU A 301 -26.08 -4.40 -16.88
C GLU A 301 -24.96 -5.05 -17.67
N LYS A 302 -25.18 -5.38 -18.95
CA LYS A 302 -24.15 -5.96 -19.84
C LYS A 302 -24.56 -5.90 -21.32
N ASP A 303 -25.30 -4.89 -21.73
CA ASP A 303 -25.98 -4.90 -23.05
C ASP A 303 -24.98 -4.92 -24.22
N ASP A 304 -23.85 -4.23 -24.10
CA ASP A 304 -22.77 -4.20 -25.10
C ASP A 304 -22.07 -5.55 -25.30
N ASN A 305 -22.21 -6.46 -24.32
CA ASN A 305 -21.58 -7.78 -24.30
C ASN A 305 -22.51 -8.75 -23.57
N SER A 306 -23.70 -8.93 -24.14
CA SER A 306 -24.84 -9.63 -23.53
C SER A 306 -24.58 -11.10 -23.18
N ASP A 307 -23.50 -11.68 -23.68
CA ASP A 307 -23.12 -13.07 -23.44
C ASP A 307 -21.81 -13.25 -22.67
N ILE A 308 -21.28 -12.19 -22.05
CA ILE A 308 -20.03 -12.22 -21.28
C ILE A 308 -20.00 -13.30 -20.18
N GLN A 309 -21.15 -13.64 -19.59
CA GLN A 309 -21.28 -14.71 -18.60
C GLN A 309 -20.93 -16.11 -19.16
N LYS A 310 -20.97 -16.31 -20.48
CA LYS A 310 -20.51 -17.54 -21.11
C LYS A 310 -19.02 -17.76 -20.87
N TYR A 311 -18.26 -16.66 -20.80
CA TYR A 311 -16.80 -16.61 -20.71
C TYR A 311 -16.30 -16.37 -19.29
N ARG A 312 -16.82 -15.34 -18.61
CA ARG A 312 -16.38 -14.95 -17.26
C ARG A 312 -17.08 -15.69 -16.12
N GLY A 313 -18.30 -16.15 -16.34
CA GLY A 313 -19.12 -16.76 -15.28
C GLY A 313 -19.63 -15.73 -14.29
N TYR A 314 -19.78 -16.13 -13.03
CA TYR A 314 -20.37 -15.33 -11.93
C TYR A 314 -19.47 -15.25 -10.69
N ALA A 315 -18.23 -15.75 -10.81
CA ALA A 315 -17.28 -15.78 -9.71
C ALA A 315 -15.86 -15.68 -10.22
N ASP A 316 -15.07 -14.84 -9.56
CA ASP A 316 -13.63 -14.78 -9.68
C ASP A 316 -13.02 -15.49 -8.47
N TRP A 317 -12.41 -16.65 -8.70
CA TRP A 317 -11.72 -17.41 -7.67
C TRP A 317 -10.30 -16.87 -7.52
N GLN A 318 -10.00 -16.28 -6.35
CA GLN A 318 -8.72 -15.63 -6.11
C GLN A 318 -8.00 -16.26 -4.92
N LEU A 319 -6.73 -16.58 -5.12
CA LEU A 319 -5.82 -17.08 -4.10
C LEU A 319 -4.58 -16.20 -4.05
N ARG A 320 -4.06 -15.95 -2.85
CA ARG A 320 -2.79 -15.26 -2.63
C ARG A 320 -2.01 -16.02 -1.58
N TYR A 321 -0.75 -16.34 -1.84
CA TYR A 321 0.10 -17.08 -0.93
C TYR A 321 1.51 -16.51 -0.91
N GLY A 322 2.06 -16.24 0.27
CA GLY A 322 3.43 -15.79 0.37
C GLY A 322 3.72 -15.00 1.65
N ARG A 323 4.81 -14.23 1.60
CA ARG A 323 5.23 -13.32 2.69
C ARG A 323 5.37 -11.91 2.17
N GLU A 324 4.95 -10.93 2.97
CA GLU A 324 5.06 -9.51 2.63
C GLU A 324 6.50 -9.00 2.48
N ASP A 325 7.49 -9.73 3.01
CA ASP A 325 8.92 -9.45 2.87
C ASP A 325 9.62 -10.40 1.87
N GLY A 326 8.86 -11.27 1.19
CA GLY A 326 9.41 -12.28 0.29
C GLY A 326 8.57 -12.48 -0.96
N LEU A 327 8.58 -13.71 -1.49
CA LEU A 327 7.77 -14.11 -2.64
C LEU A 327 6.29 -14.12 -2.27
N ILE A 328 5.48 -13.48 -3.11
CA ILE A 328 4.01 -13.60 -3.12
C ILE A 328 3.59 -14.15 -4.48
N VAL A 329 2.75 -15.18 -4.45
CA VAL A 329 2.10 -15.76 -5.61
C VAL A 329 0.60 -15.50 -5.50
N SER A 330 0.00 -14.94 -6.53
CA SER A 330 -1.44 -14.74 -6.64
C SER A 330 -1.98 -15.50 -7.83
N GLY A 331 -3.19 -16.05 -7.71
CA GLY A 331 -3.88 -16.76 -8.77
C GLY A 331 -5.31 -16.24 -8.92
N LEU A 332 -5.75 -16.06 -10.16
CA LEU A 332 -7.13 -15.78 -10.55
C LEU A 332 -7.60 -16.88 -11.48
N TYR A 333 -8.78 -17.42 -11.19
CA TYR A 333 -9.47 -18.37 -12.06
C TYR A 333 -10.93 -17.94 -12.25
N ARG A 334 -11.38 -18.00 -13.51
CA ARG A 334 -12.78 -17.78 -13.90
C ARG A 334 -13.28 -18.97 -14.68
N GLN A 335 -14.53 -19.37 -14.40
CA GLN A 335 -15.22 -20.44 -15.12
C GLN A 335 -16.52 -19.90 -15.70
N GLY A 336 -16.55 -19.77 -17.01
CA GLY A 336 -17.69 -19.37 -17.79
C GLY A 336 -18.82 -20.41 -17.81
N THR A 337 -20.06 -19.95 -17.94
CA THR A 337 -21.26 -20.80 -17.97
C THR A 337 -21.34 -21.77 -19.15
N ARG A 338 -20.50 -21.56 -20.18
CA ARG A 338 -20.41 -22.42 -21.36
C ARG A 338 -19.12 -23.25 -21.42
N GLY A 339 -18.36 -23.30 -20.32
CA GLY A 339 -17.14 -24.11 -20.23
C GLY A 339 -15.85 -23.36 -20.55
N TYR A 340 -15.93 -22.14 -21.08
CA TYR A 340 -14.76 -21.26 -21.27
C TYR A 340 -14.14 -20.89 -19.92
N SER A 341 -12.82 -20.72 -19.88
CA SER A 341 -12.10 -20.43 -18.65
C SER A 341 -11.00 -19.40 -18.84
N THR A 342 -10.61 -18.78 -17.73
CA THR A 342 -9.50 -17.84 -17.66
C THR A 342 -8.63 -18.23 -16.48
N GLY A 343 -7.31 -18.28 -16.69
CA GLY A 343 -6.32 -18.45 -15.64
C GLY A 343 -5.29 -17.33 -15.68
N GLN A 344 -4.98 -16.75 -14.53
CA GLN A 344 -3.86 -15.82 -14.37
C GLN A 344 -3.08 -16.19 -13.10
N VAL A 345 -1.76 -16.19 -13.20
CA VAL A 345 -0.84 -16.37 -12.08
C VAL A 345 0.16 -15.23 -12.07
N ASP A 346 0.25 -14.53 -10.94
CA ASP A 346 1.19 -13.45 -10.72
C ASP A 346 2.18 -13.86 -9.63
N MET A 347 3.47 -13.57 -9.83
CA MET A 347 4.52 -13.78 -8.84
C MET A 347 5.26 -12.47 -8.63
N SER A 348 5.42 -12.03 -7.39
CA SER A 348 6.15 -10.81 -7.06
C SER A 348 7.18 -11.03 -5.96
N TYR A 349 8.36 -10.43 -6.11
CA TYR A 349 9.45 -10.51 -5.15
C TYR A 349 10.11 -9.14 -4.92
N PRO A 350 10.32 -8.71 -3.65
CA PRO A 350 10.89 -7.41 -3.35
C PRO A 350 12.35 -7.32 -3.79
N ILE A 351 12.69 -6.23 -4.49
CA ILE A 351 14.08 -5.94 -4.91
C ILE A 351 14.64 -4.68 -4.24
N SER A 352 13.84 -4.03 -3.39
CA SER A 352 14.13 -2.76 -2.73
C SER A 352 15.43 -2.79 -1.91
N ASP A 353 15.77 -3.89 -1.26
CA ASP A 353 16.94 -3.91 -0.36
C ASP A 353 18.30 -3.96 -1.07
N ARG A 354 18.35 -4.28 -2.38
CA ARG A 354 19.61 -4.54 -3.09
C ARG A 354 19.99 -3.50 -4.15
N LEU A 355 19.03 -2.76 -4.71
CA LEU A 355 19.25 -1.85 -5.86
C LEU A 355 18.57 -0.48 -5.76
N PHE A 356 17.45 -0.35 -5.04
CA PHE A 356 16.60 0.86 -5.08
C PHE A 356 16.33 1.52 -3.72
N GLY A 357 16.86 0.98 -2.62
CA GLY A 357 16.53 1.46 -1.27
C GLY A 357 15.06 1.18 -0.91
N ARG A 358 14.48 1.93 0.04
CA ARG A 358 13.15 1.67 0.62
C ARG A 358 11.96 1.96 -0.33
N THR A 359 12.14 1.96 -1.65
CA THR A 359 11.12 2.36 -2.64
C THR A 359 9.98 1.34 -2.84
N GLY A 360 9.97 0.22 -2.13
CA GLY A 360 8.85 -0.75 -2.17
C GLY A 360 8.59 -1.31 -3.58
N THR A 361 9.66 -1.51 -4.37
CA THR A 361 9.58 -2.04 -5.74
C THR A 361 9.75 -3.56 -5.74
N PHE A 362 8.95 -4.24 -6.57
CA PHE A 362 8.97 -5.69 -6.72
C PHE A 362 9.22 -6.07 -8.18
N VAL A 363 10.02 -7.12 -8.41
CA VAL A 363 9.99 -7.83 -9.71
C VAL A 363 8.66 -8.57 -9.78
N HIS A 364 7.99 -8.48 -10.91
CA HIS A 364 6.68 -9.08 -11.14
C HIS A 364 6.69 -9.93 -12.40
N LEU A 365 6.25 -11.17 -12.28
CA LEU A 365 6.03 -12.11 -13.36
C LEU A 365 4.53 -12.40 -13.47
N GLN A 366 3.97 -12.41 -14.67
CA GLN A 366 2.57 -12.74 -14.90
C GLN A 366 2.46 -13.78 -16.01
N LEU A 367 1.67 -14.82 -15.74
CA LEU A 367 1.23 -15.82 -16.70
C LEU A 367 -0.27 -15.67 -16.86
N PHE A 368 -0.74 -15.50 -18.10
CA PHE A 368 -2.15 -15.43 -18.44
C PHE A 368 -2.49 -16.47 -19.52
N SER A 369 -3.64 -17.12 -19.44
CA SER A 369 -4.16 -17.97 -20.51
C SER A 369 -5.68 -18.07 -20.46
N GLY A 370 -6.31 -18.15 -21.63
CA GLY A 370 -7.75 -18.32 -21.76
C GLY A 370 -8.46 -17.05 -22.23
N TYR A 371 -9.74 -16.95 -21.91
CA TYR A 371 -10.64 -15.89 -22.40
C TYR A 371 -10.58 -14.64 -21.51
N GLY A 372 -11.06 -13.49 -21.99
CA GLY A 372 -11.37 -12.37 -21.09
C GLY A 372 -10.18 -11.58 -20.57
N GLU A 373 -9.06 -11.55 -21.30
CA GLU A 373 -7.87 -10.78 -20.91
C GLU A 373 -8.13 -9.27 -20.90
N THR A 374 -8.83 -8.82 -21.93
CA THR A 374 -9.34 -7.46 -22.15
C THR A 374 -10.85 -7.52 -22.20
N LEU A 375 -11.51 -6.37 -22.03
CA LEU A 375 -12.95 -6.33 -22.18
C LEU A 375 -13.34 -6.34 -23.67
N LEU A 376 -12.54 -5.73 -24.54
CA LEU A 376 -12.72 -5.73 -26.00
C LEU A 376 -12.82 -7.16 -26.56
N ASP A 377 -11.87 -8.03 -26.18
CA ASP A 377 -11.75 -9.40 -26.67
C ASP A 377 -12.25 -10.43 -25.65
N TYR A 378 -13.29 -10.10 -24.88
CA TYR A 378 -13.76 -10.97 -23.79
C TYR A 378 -14.13 -12.39 -24.24
N ASN A 379 -14.49 -12.53 -25.51
CA ASN A 379 -14.97 -13.74 -26.16
C ASN A 379 -13.90 -14.43 -27.04
N GLN A 380 -12.65 -13.96 -27.02
CA GLN A 380 -11.54 -14.58 -27.74
C GLN A 380 -10.67 -15.37 -26.75
N ASP A 381 -10.27 -16.56 -27.19
CA ASP A 381 -9.27 -17.36 -26.47
C ASP A 381 -7.89 -16.79 -26.75
N ARG A 382 -7.01 -16.85 -25.75
CA ARG A 382 -5.63 -16.42 -25.88
C ARG A 382 -4.71 -17.51 -25.39
N ASP A 383 -3.69 -17.80 -26.19
CA ASP A 383 -2.59 -18.67 -25.80
C ASP A 383 -1.91 -18.19 -24.51
N THR A 384 -1.06 -19.04 -23.92
CA THR A 384 -0.35 -18.68 -22.70
C THR A 384 0.62 -17.52 -22.96
N GLN A 385 0.41 -16.42 -22.23
CA GLN A 385 1.20 -15.20 -22.32
C GLN A 385 2.03 -15.05 -21.05
N LEU A 386 3.34 -14.82 -21.24
CA LEU A 386 4.29 -14.53 -20.17
C LEU A 386 4.69 -13.06 -20.25
N ARG A 387 4.49 -12.32 -19.16
CA ARG A 387 4.95 -10.94 -19.00
C ARG A 387 5.82 -10.80 -17.76
N ILE A 388 6.82 -9.93 -17.86
CA ILE A 388 7.73 -9.59 -16.76
C ILE A 388 7.86 -8.08 -16.65
N GLY A 389 8.01 -7.59 -15.43
CA GLY A 389 8.27 -6.18 -15.19
C GLY A 389 8.34 -5.85 -13.72
N LEU A 390 7.83 -4.68 -13.37
CA LEU A 390 7.91 -4.14 -12.02
C LEU A 390 6.51 -3.87 -11.47
N SER A 391 6.36 -4.05 -10.16
CA SER A 391 5.20 -3.56 -9.42
C SER A 391 5.63 -2.70 -8.24
N VAL A 392 4.73 -1.79 -7.85
CA VAL A 392 4.91 -0.85 -6.72
C VAL A 392 3.89 -1.08 -5.61
N ALA A 393 2.87 -1.90 -5.88
CA ALA A 393 1.93 -2.42 -4.91
C ALA A 393 1.52 -3.84 -5.34
N ARG A 394 1.31 -4.75 -4.38
CA ARG A 394 1.11 -6.19 -4.60
C ARG A 394 0.13 -6.83 -3.63
#